data_AF-A0A397CL28-F1
#
_entry.id   AF-A0A397CL28-F1
#
_cell.length_a   1.000
_cell.length_b   1.000
_cell.length_c   1.000
_cell.angle_alpha   90.00
_cell.angle_beta   90.00
_cell.angle_gamma   90.00
#
_symmetry.space_group_name_H-M   'P 1'
#
loop_
_entity.id
_entity.type
_entity.pdbx_description
1 polymer ?
#
loop_
_entity_poly.entity_id
_entity_poly.type
_entity_poly.pdbx_seq_one_letter_code
_entity_poly.pdbx_strand_id
1 'polypeptide(L)'
;MDTMESVKNICFSPALELQLTHNIIHNAFRDCDKDDWVRTGIEHQQELTCWDVVDACFPLHDRVFNNAFFAEYRNKTFDFRVSKATTGNSERWAIEELRLHFGERVAFLFAFMHIYSKMLGPLTVVCGYVWNYYLLGLAVLGFGVVSLWAPAMLLVWERETRTLTEKWNLQNYKDTIFERNDENPKFEYVWAKNELTHEMEKQPKKSKKRLIRVTMLFFVALSSIVQCIILMPFLQWYVWSKLAPTCDSDRCKEIGCLQFLNCFASATSTVGTDRWAYILCQGVILGLLIDTVFYEFFNWFSSKFVQWENIRKKSDYENRLIHRKFVFVWSNWFFWFLTLAFLYLPYGGRVQDVYRFLGMEWAIVYKWNPTLLTLDTLFVTPLVVTQLLNMVLETWLPYAIRVVKGKPM
;
A
#
# COMPACT_ATOMS: atom_id res chain seq x y z
N MET A 1 21.95 49.42 8.80
CA MET A 1 21.60 48.65 10.02
C MET A 1 20.58 47.59 9.62
N ASP A 2 20.86 46.87 8.53
CA ASP A 2 19.86 46.11 7.74
C ASP A 2 20.19 44.60 7.69
N THR A 3 20.92 44.12 8.70
CA THR A 3 21.49 42.77 8.69
C THR A 3 20.76 41.77 9.58
N MET A 4 19.80 42.20 10.42
CA MET A 4 19.07 41.28 11.31
C MET A 4 17.61 41.04 10.89
N GLU A 5 16.96 42.00 10.23
CA GLU A 5 15.63 41.80 9.62
C GLU A 5 15.68 41.08 8.28
N SER A 6 16.75 41.27 7.49
CA SER A 6 16.94 40.52 6.22
C SER A 6 17.26 39.05 6.45
N VAL A 7 17.93 38.71 7.55
CA VAL A 7 18.19 37.32 7.97
C VAL A 7 16.91 36.64 8.48
N LYS A 8 16.01 37.39 9.13
CA LYS A 8 14.66 36.90 9.51
C LYS A 8 13.80 36.49 8.31
N ASN A 9 14.04 37.09 7.14
CA ASN A 9 13.33 36.79 5.90
C ASN A 9 13.90 35.57 5.14
N ILE A 10 14.96 34.94 5.64
CA ILE A 10 15.44 33.63 5.19
C ILE A 10 15.20 32.63 6.33
N CYS A 11 13.97 32.60 6.86
CA CYS A 11 13.61 31.56 7.81
C CYS A 11 13.46 30.25 7.01
N PHE A 12 14.44 29.36 7.12
CA PHE A 12 14.31 28.02 6.58
C PHE A 12 13.08 27.36 7.20
N SER A 13 12.26 26.70 6.38
CA SER A 13 11.17 25.88 6.91
C SER A 13 11.74 24.79 7.82
N PRO A 14 11.05 24.40 8.90
CA PRO A 14 11.51 23.33 9.79
C PRO A 14 11.90 22.04 9.05
N ALA A 15 11.14 21.65 8.03
CA ALA A 15 11.45 20.48 7.21
C ALA A 15 12.80 20.60 6.49
N LEU A 16 13.08 21.76 5.91
CA LEU A 16 14.32 22.03 5.18
C LEU A 16 15.52 22.08 6.14
N GLU A 17 15.37 22.68 7.32
CA GLU A 17 16.39 22.69 8.36
C GLU A 17 16.74 21.26 8.83
N LEU A 18 15.72 20.44 9.07
CA LEU A 18 15.90 19.04 9.44
C LEU A 18 16.56 18.23 8.31
N GLN A 19 16.18 18.47 7.06
CA GLN A 19 16.76 17.80 5.91
C GLN A 19 18.24 18.19 5.72
N LEU A 20 18.58 19.47 5.86
CA LEU A 20 19.97 19.93 5.82
C LEU A 20 20.79 19.33 6.96
N THR A 21 20.25 19.30 8.17
CA THR A 21 20.91 18.71 9.34
C THR A 21 21.16 17.21 9.13
N HIS A 22 20.15 16.47 8.67
CA HIS A 22 20.28 15.06 8.33
C HIS A 22 21.37 14.82 7.27
N ASN A 23 21.42 15.65 6.24
CA ASN A 23 22.43 15.57 5.19
C ASN A 23 23.84 15.88 5.71
N ILE A 24 24.00 16.85 6.62
CA ILE A 24 25.29 17.17 7.24
C ILE A 24 25.79 15.97 8.04
N ILE A 25 24.93 15.37 8.86
CA ILE A 25 25.26 14.17 9.66
C ILE A 25 25.70 13.03 8.74
N HIS A 26 24.93 12.72 7.70
CA HIS A 26 25.26 11.65 6.75
C HIS A 26 26.55 11.91 5.97
N ASN A 27 26.82 13.15 5.57
CA ASN A 27 28.07 13.50 4.90
C ASN A 27 29.26 13.37 5.85
N ALA A 28 29.12 13.81 7.11
CA ALA A 28 30.17 13.66 8.12
C ALA A 28 30.52 12.19 8.37
N PHE A 29 29.50 11.33 8.49
CA PHE A 29 29.70 9.88 8.59
C PHE A 29 30.41 9.29 7.37
N ARG A 30 30.00 9.69 6.16
CA ARG A 30 30.65 9.23 4.93
C ARG A 30 32.11 9.68 4.83
N ASP A 31 32.42 10.89 5.25
CA ASP A 31 33.78 11.42 5.18
C ASP A 31 34.67 10.78 6.26
N CYS A 32 34.13 10.48 7.45
CA CYS A 32 34.79 9.62 8.45
C CYS A 32 35.16 8.24 7.87
N ASP A 33 34.20 7.56 7.22
CA ASP A 33 34.43 6.25 6.61
C ASP A 33 35.51 6.30 5.51
N LYS A 34 35.59 7.41 4.76
CA LYS A 34 36.62 7.61 3.74
C LYS A 34 38.00 7.84 4.36
N ASP A 35 38.10 8.68 5.38
CA ASP A 35 39.36 9.00 6.05
C ASP A 35 39.93 7.77 6.74
N ASP A 36 39.09 6.94 7.36
CA ASP A 36 39.51 5.67 7.94
C ASP A 36 39.95 4.68 6.84
N TRP A 37 39.23 4.57 5.72
CA TRP A 37 39.67 3.76 4.57
C TRP A 37 41.01 4.20 3.98
N VAL A 38 41.25 5.51 3.84
CA VAL A 38 42.53 6.07 3.37
C VAL A 38 43.65 5.75 4.37
N ARG A 39 43.35 5.71 5.66
CA ARG A 39 44.32 5.45 6.74
C ARG A 39 44.70 3.97 6.87
N THR A 40 43.77 3.04 6.67
CA THR A 40 43.97 1.62 6.98
C THR A 40 44.41 0.75 5.80
N GLY A 41 44.32 1.23 4.56
CA GLY A 41 44.99 0.63 3.39
C GLY A 41 44.82 -0.89 3.20
N ILE A 42 43.95 -1.29 2.28
CA ILE A 42 43.85 -2.63 1.64
C ILE A 42 43.49 -3.82 2.57
N GLU A 43 43.78 -3.81 3.86
CA GLU A 43 43.40 -4.90 4.76
C GLU A 43 41.94 -4.75 5.20
N HIS A 44 41.06 -5.50 4.54
CA HIS A 44 39.64 -5.62 4.80
C HIS A 44 39.38 -6.36 6.14
N GLN A 45 39.98 -5.92 7.25
CA GLN A 45 39.53 -6.29 8.58
C GLN A 45 38.39 -5.34 8.93
N GLN A 46 37.21 -5.93 8.94
CA GLN A 46 35.89 -5.41 9.28
C GLN A 46 35.89 -4.46 10.49
N GLU A 47 36.28 -3.20 10.27
CA GLU A 47 36.14 -2.14 11.25
C GLU A 47 34.66 -1.74 11.33
N LEU A 48 34.20 -1.52 12.57
CA LEU A 48 32.84 -1.09 12.85
C LEU A 48 32.55 0.18 12.04
N THR A 49 31.50 0.14 11.24
CA THR A 49 30.97 1.34 10.60
C THR A 49 30.36 2.27 11.65
N CYS A 50 30.30 3.56 11.38
CA CYS A 50 29.62 4.53 12.26
C CYS A 50 28.17 4.11 12.60
N TRP A 51 27.51 3.38 11.70
CA TRP A 51 26.18 2.80 11.86
C TRP A 51 26.10 1.57 12.78
N ASP A 52 27.23 0.96 13.15
CA ASP A 52 27.26 -0.11 14.16
C ASP A 52 27.17 0.47 15.59
N VAL A 53 27.46 1.76 15.77
CA VAL A 53 27.36 2.47 17.05
C VAL A 53 26.04 3.25 17.18
N VAL A 54 25.56 3.82 16.07
CA VAL A 54 24.34 4.63 16.04
C VAL A 54 23.12 3.76 15.73
N ASP A 55 22.26 3.54 16.74
CA ASP A 55 21.04 2.75 16.58
C ASP A 55 19.98 3.45 15.68
N ALA A 56 19.66 4.72 15.95
CA ALA A 56 18.70 5.48 15.15
C ALA A 56 18.94 6.99 15.21
N CYS A 57 18.71 7.66 14.08
CA CYS A 57 18.69 9.12 13.99
C CYS A 57 17.33 9.57 13.43
N PHE A 58 16.50 10.21 14.26
CA PHE A 58 15.16 10.67 13.87
C PHE A 58 14.84 12.06 14.47
N PRO A 59 14.06 12.90 13.78
CA PRO A 59 13.67 14.21 14.28
C PRO A 59 12.63 14.12 15.39
N LEU A 60 12.63 15.09 16.31
CA LEU A 60 11.63 15.21 17.37
C LEU A 60 10.32 15.81 16.83
N HIS A 61 9.19 15.32 17.33
CA HIS A 61 7.87 15.87 16.98
C HIS A 61 7.56 17.15 17.75
N ASP A 62 7.08 18.18 17.06
CA ASP A 62 6.43 19.33 17.68
C ASP A 62 4.98 19.02 18.05
N ARG A 63 4.75 18.81 19.35
CA ARG A 63 3.42 18.50 19.90
C ARG A 63 2.47 19.70 19.87
N VAL A 64 2.99 20.92 19.99
CA VAL A 64 2.17 22.13 20.02
C VAL A 64 1.60 22.37 18.63
N PHE A 65 2.46 22.30 17.61
CA PHE A 65 2.06 22.35 16.22
C PHE A 65 1.06 21.24 15.88
N ASN A 66 1.37 19.98 16.20
CA ASN A 66 0.49 18.85 15.88
C ASN A 66 -0.93 19.04 16.45
N ASN A 67 -1.04 19.44 17.72
CA ASN A 67 -2.35 19.63 18.35
C ASN A 67 -3.12 20.80 17.72
N ALA A 68 -2.46 21.92 17.43
CA ALA A 68 -3.07 23.07 16.78
C ALA A 68 -3.52 22.74 15.35
N PHE A 69 -2.63 22.13 14.57
CA PHE A 69 -2.90 21.70 13.20
C PHE A 69 -4.09 20.76 13.11
N PHE A 70 -4.14 19.70 13.93
CA PHE A 70 -5.26 18.74 13.89
C PHE A 70 -6.57 19.35 14.40
N ALA A 71 -6.53 20.26 15.38
CA ALA A 71 -7.72 20.97 15.82
C ALA A 71 -8.30 21.85 14.70
N GLU A 72 -7.44 22.61 14.00
CA GLU A 72 -7.84 23.45 12.88
C GLU A 72 -8.29 22.62 11.67
N TYR A 73 -7.55 21.56 11.34
CA TYR A 73 -7.89 20.64 10.26
C TYR A 73 -9.25 19.98 10.49
N ARG A 74 -9.54 19.53 11.72
CA ARG A 74 -10.84 18.97 12.10
C ARG A 74 -11.95 20.01 11.94
N ASN A 75 -11.76 21.21 12.46
CA ASN A 75 -12.75 22.28 12.37
C ASN A 75 -13.06 22.64 10.91
N LYS A 76 -12.05 22.74 10.05
CA LYS A 76 -12.22 23.04 8.62
C LYS A 76 -12.82 21.89 7.82
N THR A 77 -12.50 20.64 8.16
CA THR A 77 -13.06 19.45 7.48
C THR A 77 -14.56 19.29 7.73
N PHE A 78 -15.04 19.62 8.93
CA PHE A 78 -16.45 19.50 9.29
C PHE A 78 -17.28 20.78 9.08
N ASP A 79 -16.66 21.90 8.70
CA ASP A 79 -17.38 23.12 8.31
C ASP A 79 -17.95 22.96 6.88
N PHE A 80 -19.09 22.27 6.80
CA PHE A 80 -19.79 21.92 5.55
C PHE A 80 -20.51 23.13 4.93
N ARG A 81 -19.80 24.26 4.73
CA ARG A 81 -20.32 25.43 4.01
C ARG A 81 -20.10 25.26 2.52
N VAL A 82 -21.15 24.82 1.83
CA VAL A 82 -21.25 24.63 0.36
C VAL A 82 -20.70 25.82 -0.45
N SER A 83 -20.82 27.05 0.06
CA SER A 83 -20.32 28.26 -0.61
C SER A 83 -18.79 28.41 -0.65
N LYS A 84 -18.03 27.71 0.21
CA LYS A 84 -16.55 27.75 0.23
C LYS A 84 -15.90 26.55 -0.47
N ALA A 85 -16.67 25.49 -0.74
CA ALA A 85 -16.18 24.28 -1.41
C ALA A 85 -15.74 24.54 -2.87
N THR A 86 -16.21 25.62 -3.48
CA THR A 86 -15.82 26.08 -4.83
C THR A 86 -14.53 26.92 -4.84
N THR A 87 -14.12 27.49 -3.70
CA THR A 87 -12.84 28.17 -3.53
C THR A 87 -11.81 27.21 -2.95
N GLY A 88 -11.00 26.59 -3.81
CA GLY A 88 -9.94 25.63 -3.43
C GLY A 88 -8.79 26.18 -2.55
N ASN A 89 -8.97 27.30 -1.85
CA ASN A 89 -7.94 27.95 -1.05
C ASN A 89 -7.86 27.45 0.40
N SER A 90 -8.96 27.01 1.01
CA SER A 90 -8.96 26.60 2.43
C SER A 90 -8.13 25.35 2.69
N GLU A 91 -8.09 24.43 1.73
CA GLU A 91 -7.41 23.13 1.86
C GLU A 91 -5.99 23.17 1.30
N ARG A 92 -5.69 24.09 0.38
CA ARG A 92 -4.32 24.36 -0.08
C ARG A 92 -3.42 24.83 1.07
N TRP A 93 -3.97 25.51 2.07
CA TRP A 93 -3.27 25.85 3.31
C TRP A 93 -2.72 24.59 4.01
N ALA A 94 -3.53 23.54 4.18
CA ALA A 94 -3.12 22.35 4.92
C ALA A 94 -1.95 21.63 4.23
N ILE A 95 -1.98 21.58 2.89
CA ILE A 95 -0.91 20.97 2.09
C ILE A 95 0.39 21.76 2.24
N GLU A 96 0.33 23.10 2.21
CA GLU A 96 1.51 23.95 2.36
C GLU A 96 2.08 23.86 3.79
N GLU A 97 1.23 23.84 4.81
CA GLU A 97 1.66 23.72 6.21
C GLU A 97 2.34 22.35 6.46
N LEU A 98 1.74 21.27 5.95
CA LEU A 98 2.32 19.93 6.02
C LEU A 98 3.66 19.86 5.27
N ARG A 99 3.80 20.56 4.15
CA ARG A 99 5.07 20.66 3.43
C ARG A 99 6.14 21.31 4.30
N LEU A 100 5.84 22.45 4.93
CA LEU A 100 6.82 23.21 5.71
C LEU A 100 7.30 22.46 6.95
N HIS A 101 6.45 21.60 7.55
CA HIS A 101 6.77 20.85 8.76
C HIS A 101 7.25 19.41 8.52
N PHE A 102 6.71 18.70 7.53
CA PHE A 102 7.01 17.28 7.28
C PHE A 102 7.75 17.01 5.95
N GLY A 103 7.92 18.02 5.10
CA GLY A 103 8.60 17.92 3.82
C GLY A 103 7.67 17.61 2.64
N GLU A 104 8.21 17.66 1.43
CA GLU A 104 7.38 17.60 0.22
C GLU A 104 6.79 16.22 -0.04
N ARG A 105 7.50 15.13 0.31
CA ARG A 105 7.02 13.76 0.07
C ARG A 105 5.70 13.49 0.81
N VAL A 106 5.60 13.93 2.06
CA VAL A 106 4.38 13.79 2.87
C VAL A 106 3.29 14.71 2.31
N ALA A 107 3.62 15.96 1.95
CA ALA A 107 2.67 16.88 1.36
C ALA A 107 2.07 16.36 0.04
N PHE A 108 2.87 15.73 -0.83
CA PHE A 108 2.36 15.09 -2.06
C PHE A 108 1.40 13.95 -1.78
N LEU A 109 1.65 13.13 -0.75
CA LEU A 109 0.72 12.06 -0.35
C LEU A 109 -0.63 12.61 0.08
N PHE A 110 -0.64 13.65 0.93
CA PHE A 110 -1.87 14.31 1.37
C PHE A 110 -2.58 15.03 0.22
N ALA A 111 -1.84 15.70 -0.66
CA ALA A 111 -2.39 16.34 -1.85
C ALA A 111 -3.07 15.31 -2.77
N PHE A 112 -2.44 14.16 -3.00
CA PHE A 112 -3.02 13.06 -3.78
C PHE A 112 -4.30 12.54 -3.13
N MET A 113 -4.25 12.19 -1.84
CA MET A 113 -5.40 11.67 -1.09
C MET A 113 -6.59 12.63 -1.17
N HIS A 114 -6.31 13.93 -1.08
CA HIS A 114 -7.32 14.98 -1.15
C HIS A 114 -8.00 15.07 -2.51
N ILE A 115 -7.21 15.18 -3.58
CA ILE A 115 -7.73 15.25 -4.95
C ILE A 115 -8.50 13.97 -5.29
N TYR A 116 -7.97 12.82 -4.90
CA TYR A 116 -8.60 11.52 -5.09
C TYR A 116 -9.97 11.45 -4.41
N SER A 117 -10.05 11.88 -3.13
CA SER A 117 -11.30 11.88 -2.36
C SER A 117 -12.35 12.82 -2.96
N LYS A 118 -11.93 14.01 -3.43
CA LYS A 118 -12.82 14.94 -4.13
C LYS A 118 -13.37 14.38 -5.44
N MET A 119 -12.52 13.73 -6.23
CA MET A 119 -12.93 13.10 -7.49
C MET A 119 -13.82 11.87 -7.25
N LEU A 120 -13.73 11.23 -6.08
CA LEU A 120 -14.64 10.15 -5.69
C LEU A 120 -16.06 10.66 -5.34
N GLY A 121 -16.19 11.89 -4.85
CA GLY A 121 -17.47 12.48 -4.42
C GLY A 121 -18.59 12.45 -5.48
N PRO A 122 -18.35 12.89 -6.73
CA PRO A 122 -19.33 12.75 -7.81
C PRO A 122 -19.74 11.30 -8.06
N LEU A 123 -18.80 10.36 -7.96
CA LEU A 123 -19.07 8.94 -8.20
C LEU A 123 -20.00 8.34 -7.13
N THR A 124 -19.84 8.73 -5.86
CA THR A 124 -20.73 8.27 -4.78
C THR A 124 -22.15 8.79 -4.94
N VAL A 125 -22.30 10.05 -5.39
CA VAL A 125 -23.61 10.64 -5.67
C VAL A 125 -24.31 9.89 -6.81
N VAL A 126 -23.63 9.65 -7.94
CA VAL A 126 -24.21 8.89 -9.06
C VAL A 126 -24.54 7.46 -8.63
N CYS A 127 -23.69 6.81 -7.84
CA CYS A 127 -23.95 5.47 -7.30
C CYS A 127 -25.26 5.40 -6.49
N GLY A 128 -25.53 6.43 -5.66
CA GLY A 128 -26.76 6.51 -4.87
C GLY A 128 -28.05 6.56 -5.71
N TYR A 129 -28.04 7.27 -6.84
CA TYR A 129 -29.20 7.36 -7.74
C TYR A 129 -29.49 6.07 -8.51
N VAL A 130 -28.46 5.28 -8.78
CA VAL A 130 -28.55 4.09 -9.64
C VAL A 130 -28.88 2.82 -8.82
N TRP A 131 -29.02 2.95 -7.50
CA TRP A 131 -29.28 1.84 -6.57
C TRP A 131 -30.50 0.98 -6.95
N ASN A 132 -31.55 1.57 -7.51
CA ASN A 132 -32.77 0.87 -7.92
C ASN A 132 -32.56 -0.09 -9.12
N TYR A 133 -31.52 0.12 -9.93
CA TYR A 133 -31.12 -0.75 -11.05
C TYR A 133 -29.72 -1.31 -10.83
N TYR A 134 -29.46 -1.78 -9.60
CA TYR A 134 -28.13 -2.05 -9.06
C TYR A 134 -27.13 -2.73 -10.03
N LEU A 135 -27.49 -3.87 -10.65
CA LEU A 135 -26.55 -4.62 -11.51
C LEU A 135 -26.26 -3.92 -12.85
N LEU A 136 -27.29 -3.43 -13.55
CA LEU A 136 -27.13 -2.69 -14.80
C LEU A 136 -26.37 -1.37 -14.54
N GLY A 137 -26.71 -0.75 -13.43
CA GLY A 137 -26.08 0.45 -12.92
C GLY A 137 -24.59 0.31 -12.65
N LEU A 138 -24.20 -0.75 -11.93
CA LEU A 138 -22.81 -1.08 -11.67
C LEU A 138 -22.01 -1.30 -12.95
N ALA A 139 -22.60 -1.92 -13.98
CA ALA A 139 -21.93 -2.11 -15.26
C ALA A 139 -21.68 -0.77 -15.98
N VAL A 140 -22.69 0.11 -16.04
CA VAL A 140 -22.57 1.44 -16.65
C VAL A 140 -21.58 2.32 -15.86
N LEU A 141 -21.65 2.28 -14.53
CA LEU A 141 -20.72 2.98 -13.65
C LEU A 141 -19.29 2.45 -13.81
N GLY A 142 -19.10 1.14 -13.83
CA GLY A 142 -17.79 0.52 -14.02
C GLY A 142 -17.17 0.94 -15.37
N PHE A 143 -17.96 0.93 -16.44
CA PHE A 143 -17.52 1.44 -17.74
C PHE A 143 -17.16 2.92 -17.69
N GLY A 144 -18.00 3.76 -17.07
CA GLY A 144 -17.74 5.20 -16.91
C GLY A 144 -16.49 5.47 -16.06
N VAL A 145 -16.23 4.65 -15.04
CA VAL A 145 -15.04 4.76 -14.19
C VAL A 145 -13.78 4.50 -15.01
N VAL A 146 -13.76 3.42 -15.79
CA VAL A 146 -12.58 3.05 -16.59
C VAL A 146 -12.36 4.00 -17.77
N SER A 147 -13.42 4.44 -18.44
CA SER A 147 -13.33 5.22 -19.68
C SER A 147 -13.23 6.74 -19.47
N LEU A 148 -13.89 7.28 -18.44
CA LEU A 148 -13.98 8.72 -18.21
C LEU A 148 -13.26 9.14 -16.93
N TRP A 149 -13.61 8.52 -15.81
CA TRP A 149 -13.13 8.97 -14.50
C TRP A 149 -11.64 8.70 -14.30
N ALA A 150 -11.14 7.50 -14.61
CA ALA A 150 -9.75 7.14 -14.39
C ALA A 150 -8.78 7.97 -15.27
N PRO A 151 -9.01 8.13 -16.59
CA PRO A 151 -8.20 9.04 -17.40
C PRO A 151 -8.29 10.50 -16.94
N ALA A 152 -9.49 10.99 -16.59
CA ALA A 152 -9.67 12.34 -16.08
C ALA A 152 -8.90 12.55 -14.77
N MET A 153 -8.96 11.61 -13.84
CA MET A 153 -8.22 11.66 -12.58
C MET A 153 -6.71 11.67 -12.81
N LEU A 154 -6.20 10.82 -13.70
CA LEU A 154 -4.76 10.80 -14.04
C LEU A 154 -4.31 12.14 -14.62
N LEU A 155 -5.10 12.74 -15.53
CA LEU A 155 -4.78 14.05 -16.11
C LEU A 155 -4.85 15.19 -15.09
N VAL A 156 -5.85 15.19 -14.22
CA VAL A 156 -5.96 16.18 -13.13
C VAL A 156 -4.79 16.05 -12.17
N TRP A 157 -4.43 14.83 -11.77
CA TRP A 157 -3.30 14.58 -10.90
C TRP A 157 -1.97 14.99 -11.53
N GLU A 158 -1.75 14.70 -12.81
CA GLU A 158 -0.54 15.13 -13.52
C GLU A 158 -0.42 16.67 -13.57
N ARG A 159 -1.53 17.37 -13.84
CA ARG A 159 -1.58 18.84 -13.84
C ARG A 159 -1.30 19.43 -12.46
N GLU A 160 -1.92 18.88 -11.42
CA GLU A 160 -1.69 19.32 -10.03
C GLU A 160 -0.26 19.04 -9.59
N THR A 161 0.29 17.87 -9.95
CA THR A 161 1.69 17.53 -9.68
C THR A 161 2.64 18.56 -10.31
N ARG A 162 2.42 18.94 -11.57
CA ARG A 162 3.22 19.98 -12.25
C ARG A 162 3.08 21.34 -11.57
N THR A 163 1.85 21.73 -11.23
CA THR A 163 1.56 23.01 -10.55
C THR A 163 2.24 23.08 -9.18
N LEU A 164 2.17 22.00 -8.39
CA LEU A 164 2.86 21.91 -7.09
C LEU A 164 4.38 21.91 -7.26
N THR A 165 4.90 21.15 -8.23
CA THR A 165 6.34 21.11 -8.54
C THR A 165 6.89 22.49 -8.89
N GLU A 166 6.16 23.26 -9.69
CA GLU A 166 6.54 24.62 -10.08
C GLU A 166 6.39 25.60 -8.91
N LYS A 167 5.24 25.60 -8.21
CA LYS A 167 4.98 26.45 -7.04
C LYS A 167 6.04 26.26 -5.96
N TRP A 168 6.50 25.04 -5.76
CA TRP A 168 7.50 24.68 -4.77
C TRP A 168 8.94 24.76 -5.29
N ASN A 169 9.12 25.11 -6.57
CA ASN A 169 10.41 25.22 -7.24
C ASN A 169 11.28 23.95 -7.16
N LEU A 170 10.65 22.77 -7.18
CA LEU A 170 11.32 21.48 -7.00
C LEU A 170 12.13 21.03 -8.22
N GLN A 171 11.93 21.67 -9.37
CA GLN A 171 12.66 21.33 -10.58
C GLN A 171 14.15 21.70 -10.49
N ASN A 172 14.45 22.82 -9.83
CA ASN A 172 15.82 23.22 -9.50
C ASN A 172 16.43 22.38 -8.37
N TYR A 173 15.58 21.72 -7.56
CA TYR A 173 16.00 20.90 -6.43
C TYR A 173 16.54 19.52 -6.85
N LYS A 174 15.97 18.91 -7.90
CA LYS A 174 16.39 17.60 -8.44
C LYS A 174 17.85 17.54 -8.92
N ASP A 175 18.40 18.69 -9.32
CA ASP A 175 19.79 18.82 -9.76
C ASP A 175 20.74 19.26 -8.63
N THR A 176 20.26 19.36 -7.39
CA THR A 176 21.13 19.69 -6.26
C THR A 176 22.12 18.57 -6.00
N ILE A 177 23.32 18.96 -5.57
CA ILE A 177 24.43 18.06 -5.22
C ILE A 177 23.99 17.03 -4.15
N PHE A 178 23.00 17.37 -3.32
CA PHE A 178 22.51 16.57 -2.21
C PHE A 178 21.67 15.36 -2.65
N GLU A 179 20.65 15.54 -3.50
CA GLU A 179 19.86 14.40 -4.01
C GLU A 179 20.67 13.54 -5.00
N ARG A 180 21.59 14.16 -5.76
CA ARG A 180 22.47 13.44 -6.69
C ARG A 180 23.39 12.43 -5.98
N ASN A 181 23.73 12.71 -4.73
CA ASN A 181 24.65 11.94 -3.90
C ASN A 181 23.95 11.01 -2.89
N ASP A 182 22.61 10.90 -2.91
CA ASP A 182 21.87 9.96 -2.07
C ASP A 182 22.05 8.51 -2.59
N GLU A 183 23.14 7.89 -2.14
CA GLU A 183 23.51 6.52 -2.48
C GLU A 183 22.71 5.51 -1.65
N ASN A 184 22.36 4.40 -2.29
CA ASN A 184 21.76 3.28 -1.59
C ASN A 184 22.79 2.68 -0.61
N PRO A 185 22.50 2.62 0.71
CA PRO A 185 23.44 2.08 1.70
C PRO A 185 23.76 0.59 1.48
N LYS A 186 22.90 -0.15 0.76
CA LYS A 186 23.09 -1.57 0.43
C LYS A 186 23.78 -1.80 -0.92
N PHE A 187 24.41 -0.77 -1.48
CA PHE A 187 25.09 -0.85 -2.76
C PHE A 187 26.44 -1.55 -2.62
N GLU A 188 26.64 -2.66 -3.33
CA GLU A 188 27.93 -3.35 -3.40
C GLU A 188 28.81 -2.73 -4.51
N TYR A 189 29.97 -2.20 -4.13
CA TYR A 189 30.84 -1.50 -5.08
C TYR A 189 32.29 -1.96 -5.02
N VAL A 190 33.00 -1.64 -6.10
CA VAL A 190 34.47 -1.69 -6.18
C VAL A 190 34.95 -0.28 -6.49
N TRP A 191 35.99 0.17 -5.79
CA TRP A 191 36.63 1.44 -6.08
C TRP A 191 37.41 1.33 -7.39
N ALA A 192 37.07 2.18 -8.37
CA ALA A 192 37.83 2.31 -9.59
C ALA A 192 38.11 3.79 -9.85
N LYS A 193 39.36 4.09 -10.24
CA LYS A 193 39.73 5.45 -10.63
C LYS A 193 39.04 5.77 -11.95
N ASN A 194 38.24 6.84 -11.97
CA ASN A 194 37.65 7.30 -13.21
C ASN A 194 38.73 7.99 -14.06
N GLU A 195 38.83 7.59 -15.33
CA GLU A 195 39.85 8.09 -16.26
C GLU A 195 39.63 9.56 -16.62
N LEU A 196 38.38 10.05 -16.60
CA LEU A 196 38.04 11.45 -16.91
C LEU A 196 38.13 12.40 -15.71
N THR A 197 37.68 11.98 -14.53
CA THR A 197 37.65 12.85 -13.34
C THR A 197 38.89 12.69 -12.47
N HIS A 198 39.68 11.63 -12.68
CA HIS A 198 40.81 11.21 -11.83
C HIS A 198 40.44 10.96 -10.35
N GLU A 199 39.15 11.03 -10.01
CA GLU A 199 38.62 10.73 -8.69
C GLU A 199 38.32 9.23 -8.57
N MET A 200 38.38 8.73 -7.34
CA MET A 200 37.96 7.37 -7.03
C MET A 200 36.44 7.31 -7.03
N GLU A 201 35.86 6.54 -7.93
CA GLU A 201 34.40 6.36 -8.03
C GLU A 201 34.00 4.93 -7.68
N LYS A 202 32.85 4.81 -7.01
CA LYS A 202 32.23 3.52 -6.68
C LYS A 202 31.60 2.92 -7.94
N GLN A 203 32.22 1.90 -8.53
CA GLN A 203 31.65 1.15 -9.64
C GLN A 203 30.83 -0.04 -9.13
N PRO A 204 29.65 -0.31 -9.73
CA PRO A 204 28.83 -1.45 -9.32
C PRO A 204 29.57 -2.76 -9.59
N LYS A 205 29.57 -3.67 -8.60
CA LYS A 205 30.03 -5.04 -8.81
C LYS A 205 29.22 -5.68 -9.95
N LYS A 206 29.89 -6.23 -10.96
CA LYS A 206 29.24 -6.75 -12.19
C LYS A 206 28.15 -7.76 -11.84
N SER A 207 26.89 -7.36 -12.00
CA SER A 207 25.73 -8.23 -11.82
C SER A 207 25.29 -8.82 -13.15
N LYS A 208 25.03 -10.14 -13.19
CA LYS A 208 24.54 -10.85 -14.39
C LYS A 208 23.06 -10.53 -14.62
N LYS A 209 22.78 -9.33 -15.14
CA LYS A 209 21.42 -8.80 -15.37
C LYS A 209 20.49 -9.73 -16.17
N ARG A 210 21.04 -10.61 -17.02
CA ARG A 210 20.26 -11.62 -17.77
C ARG A 210 19.78 -12.75 -16.87
N LEU A 211 20.65 -13.25 -15.99
CA LEU A 211 20.31 -14.30 -15.04
C LEU A 211 19.22 -13.81 -14.07
N ILE A 212 19.34 -12.57 -13.58
CA ILE A 212 18.35 -11.96 -12.68
C ILE A 212 16.97 -11.85 -13.32
N ARG A 213 16.90 -11.47 -14.60
CA ARG A 213 15.61 -11.39 -15.32
C ARG A 213 14.96 -12.76 -15.49
N VAL A 214 15.75 -13.79 -15.81
CA VAL A 214 15.24 -15.15 -15.98
C VAL A 214 14.77 -15.74 -14.64
N THR A 215 15.56 -15.59 -13.58
CA THR A 215 15.19 -16.07 -12.24
C THR A 215 13.99 -15.32 -11.69
N MET A 216 13.84 -14.02 -11.97
CA MET A 216 12.65 -13.24 -11.63
C MET A 216 11.40 -13.82 -12.31
N LEU A 217 11.43 -14.08 -13.62
CA LEU A 217 10.27 -14.61 -14.34
C LEU A 217 9.85 -15.99 -13.80
N PHE A 218 10.82 -16.88 -13.62
CA PHE A 218 10.57 -18.20 -13.04
C PHE A 218 9.95 -18.10 -11.65
N PHE A 219 10.50 -17.23 -10.80
CA PHE A 219 9.99 -17.07 -9.45
C PHE A 219 8.62 -16.41 -9.41
N VAL A 220 8.35 -15.38 -10.23
CA VAL A 220 7.03 -14.76 -10.34
C VAL A 220 5.98 -15.80 -10.73
N ALA A 221 6.30 -16.69 -11.67
CA ALA A 221 5.42 -17.79 -12.04
C ALA A 221 5.21 -18.76 -10.87
N LEU A 222 6.27 -19.18 -10.19
CA LEU A 222 6.19 -20.05 -9.01
C LEU A 222 5.34 -19.42 -7.89
N SER A 223 5.57 -18.14 -7.60
CA SER A 223 4.81 -17.35 -6.63
C SER A 223 3.33 -17.27 -7.00
N SER A 224 3.02 -17.08 -8.27
CA SER A 224 1.64 -17.06 -8.76
C SER A 224 0.97 -18.43 -8.59
N ILE A 225 1.70 -19.52 -8.84
CA ILE A 225 1.20 -20.89 -8.62
C ILE A 225 0.93 -21.13 -7.13
N VAL A 226 1.87 -20.78 -6.24
CA VAL A 226 1.69 -20.91 -4.79
C VAL A 226 0.47 -20.11 -4.31
N GLN A 227 0.30 -18.90 -4.83
CA GLN A 227 -0.87 -18.08 -4.54
C GLN A 227 -2.18 -18.76 -4.98
N CYS A 228 -2.23 -19.33 -6.20
CA CYS A 228 -3.38 -20.11 -6.66
C CYS A 228 -3.65 -21.33 -5.75
N ILE A 229 -2.61 -22.07 -5.36
CA ILE A 229 -2.73 -23.26 -4.50
C ILE A 229 -3.35 -22.90 -3.15
N ILE A 230 -3.01 -21.75 -2.58
CA ILE A 230 -3.50 -21.36 -1.26
C ILE A 230 -4.86 -20.66 -1.33
N LEU A 231 -5.09 -19.78 -2.31
CA LEU A 231 -6.33 -19.01 -2.41
C LEU A 231 -7.49 -19.83 -2.98
N MET A 232 -7.26 -20.83 -3.84
CA MET A 232 -8.34 -21.62 -4.43
C MET A 232 -9.11 -22.47 -3.41
N PRO A 233 -8.47 -23.21 -2.47
CA PRO A 233 -9.18 -23.89 -1.38
C PRO A 233 -9.97 -22.91 -0.51
N PHE A 234 -9.42 -21.73 -0.24
CA PHE A 234 -10.11 -20.71 0.55
C PHE A 234 -11.34 -20.17 -0.18
N LEU A 235 -11.23 -19.90 -1.48
CA LEU A 235 -12.34 -19.51 -2.34
C LEU A 235 -13.45 -20.57 -2.30
N GLN A 236 -13.07 -21.85 -2.40
CA GLN A 236 -14.02 -22.95 -2.32
C GLN A 236 -14.71 -23.02 -0.95
N TRP A 237 -13.97 -22.83 0.15
CA TRP A 237 -14.52 -22.77 1.50
C TRP A 237 -15.49 -21.59 1.71
N TYR A 238 -15.21 -20.44 1.07
CA TYR A 238 -16.10 -19.29 1.09
C TYR A 238 -17.37 -19.50 0.26
N VAL A 239 -17.24 -20.06 -0.94
CA VAL A 239 -18.40 -20.42 -1.79
C VAL A 239 -19.28 -21.46 -1.08
N TRP A 240 -18.65 -22.41 -0.37
CA TRP A 240 -19.36 -23.40 0.43
C TRP A 240 -20.21 -22.76 1.54
N SER A 241 -19.64 -21.83 2.31
CA SER A 241 -20.38 -21.17 3.40
C SER A 241 -21.58 -20.36 2.89
N LYS A 242 -21.51 -19.82 1.67
CA LYS A 242 -22.63 -19.15 0.99
C LYS A 242 -23.68 -20.11 0.44
N LEU A 243 -23.28 -21.29 -0.05
CA LEU A 243 -24.18 -22.31 -0.59
C LEU A 243 -24.86 -23.18 0.48
N ALA A 244 -24.44 -23.06 1.74
CA ALA A 244 -24.95 -23.87 2.83
C ALA A 244 -26.47 -23.71 3.02
N PRO A 245 -27.20 -24.84 3.19
CA PRO A 245 -28.64 -24.80 3.38
C PRO A 245 -29.01 -24.25 4.77
N THR A 246 -30.29 -23.93 4.95
CA THR A 246 -30.80 -23.58 6.28
C THR A 246 -30.95 -24.84 7.14
N CYS A 247 -30.74 -24.71 8.46
CA CYS A 247 -30.81 -25.84 9.38
C CYS A 247 -32.20 -26.52 9.43
N ASP A 248 -33.26 -25.81 9.04
CA ASP A 248 -34.63 -26.35 9.01
C ASP A 248 -34.98 -27.06 7.68
N SER A 249 -34.10 -27.02 6.69
CA SER A 249 -34.36 -27.63 5.39
C SER A 249 -34.31 -29.16 5.43
N ASP A 250 -35.14 -29.84 4.65
CA ASP A 250 -35.17 -31.32 4.60
C ASP A 250 -33.85 -31.92 4.11
N ARG A 251 -33.12 -31.17 3.28
CA ARG A 251 -31.76 -31.53 2.83
C ARG A 251 -30.76 -31.65 3.98
N CYS A 252 -31.02 -30.94 5.07
CA CYS A 252 -30.18 -30.95 6.25
C CYS A 252 -30.42 -32.20 7.13
N LYS A 253 -31.65 -32.72 7.11
CA LYS A 253 -32.03 -33.96 7.80
C LYS A 253 -31.40 -35.19 7.14
N GLU A 254 -31.20 -35.18 5.83
CA GLU A 254 -30.55 -36.28 5.09
C GLU A 254 -29.03 -36.35 5.31
N ILE A 255 -28.37 -35.20 5.47
CA ILE A 255 -26.89 -35.09 5.51
C ILE A 255 -26.35 -35.09 6.95
N GLY A 256 -27.19 -34.81 7.95
CA GLY A 256 -26.77 -34.71 9.35
C GLY A 256 -25.99 -33.43 9.62
N CYS A 257 -26.65 -32.26 9.51
CA CYS A 257 -25.94 -31.00 9.73
C CYS A 257 -25.65 -30.71 11.20
N LEU A 258 -24.51 -30.06 11.41
CA LEU A 258 -24.18 -29.36 12.64
C LEU A 258 -24.39 -27.85 12.44
N GLN A 259 -25.12 -27.22 13.36
CA GLN A 259 -25.32 -25.77 13.39
C GLN A 259 -23.96 -25.07 13.42
N PHE A 260 -23.82 -23.99 12.64
CA PHE A 260 -22.61 -23.15 12.51
C PHE A 260 -21.43 -23.75 11.71
N LEU A 261 -21.45 -25.04 11.36
CA LEU A 261 -20.49 -25.64 10.43
C LEU A 261 -21.10 -25.88 9.04
N ASN A 262 -22.16 -26.68 8.98
CA ASN A 262 -22.75 -27.17 7.72
C ASN A 262 -24.21 -26.72 7.52
N CYS A 263 -24.78 -26.00 8.48
CA CYS A 263 -26.06 -25.32 8.30
C CYS A 263 -26.10 -24.02 9.08
N PHE A 264 -26.92 -23.08 8.59
CA PHE A 264 -27.17 -21.80 9.23
C PHE A 264 -28.67 -21.62 9.49
N ALA A 265 -29.05 -20.96 10.57
CA ALA A 265 -30.42 -20.57 10.88
C ALA A 265 -30.96 -19.55 9.87
N SER A 266 -30.10 -18.64 9.41
CA SER A 266 -30.46 -17.63 8.42
C SER A 266 -30.15 -18.07 6.98
N ALA A 267 -31.04 -17.73 6.04
CA ALA A 267 -30.81 -17.94 4.60
C ALA A 267 -29.96 -16.82 3.97
N THR A 268 -29.97 -15.62 4.56
CA THR A 268 -29.26 -14.44 4.05
C THR A 268 -28.03 -14.10 4.89
N SER A 269 -26.98 -13.59 4.26
CA SER A 269 -25.77 -13.06 4.93
C SER A 269 -25.95 -11.63 5.45
N THR A 270 -27.13 -11.30 5.96
CA THR A 270 -27.43 -9.98 6.55
C THR A 270 -26.63 -9.78 7.83
N VAL A 271 -26.18 -8.54 8.09
CA VAL A 271 -25.36 -8.20 9.27
C VAL A 271 -26.05 -8.67 10.55
N GLY A 272 -25.31 -9.34 11.42
CA GLY A 272 -25.81 -9.86 12.71
C GLY A 272 -26.40 -11.28 12.65
N THR A 273 -26.46 -11.93 11.49
CA THR A 273 -26.85 -13.35 11.42
C THR A 273 -25.67 -14.28 11.70
N ASP A 274 -25.98 -15.54 12.01
CA ASP A 274 -25.01 -16.62 12.22
C ASP A 274 -24.14 -16.88 10.99
N ARG A 275 -24.76 -16.87 9.80
CA ARG A 275 -24.06 -16.97 8.51
C ARG A 275 -23.12 -15.79 8.27
N TRP A 276 -23.55 -14.58 8.63
CA TRP A 276 -22.70 -13.39 8.53
C TRP A 276 -21.50 -13.48 9.47
N ALA A 277 -21.68 -13.91 10.72
CA ALA A 277 -20.59 -14.06 11.67
C ALA A 277 -19.56 -15.10 11.21
N TYR A 278 -20.01 -16.23 10.66
CA TYR A 278 -19.11 -17.24 10.10
C TYR A 278 -18.29 -16.69 8.92
N ILE A 279 -18.94 -16.01 7.99
CA ILE A 279 -18.28 -15.37 6.84
C ILE A 279 -17.30 -14.29 7.29
N LEU A 280 -17.65 -13.53 8.33
CA LEU A 280 -16.77 -12.53 8.91
C LEU A 280 -15.49 -13.19 9.45
N CYS A 281 -15.62 -14.29 10.21
CA CYS A 281 -14.48 -15.04 10.71
C CYS A 281 -13.60 -15.57 9.57
N GLN A 282 -14.20 -16.11 8.51
CA GLN A 282 -13.46 -16.49 7.30
C GLN A 282 -12.71 -15.28 6.72
N GLY A 283 -13.40 -14.16 6.51
CA GLY A 283 -12.80 -12.94 5.97
C GLY A 283 -11.62 -12.41 6.81
N VAL A 284 -11.73 -12.44 8.14
CA VAL A 284 -10.63 -12.06 9.05
C VAL A 284 -9.45 -13.02 8.92
N ILE A 285 -9.68 -14.33 8.88
CA ILE A 285 -8.61 -15.33 8.68
C ILE A 285 -7.90 -15.10 7.35
N LEU A 286 -8.64 -14.86 6.26
CA LEU A 286 -8.07 -14.56 4.95
C LEU A 286 -7.29 -13.26 4.96
N GLY A 287 -7.85 -12.20 5.52
CA GLY A 287 -7.21 -10.89 5.63
C GLY A 287 -5.89 -11.00 6.39
N LEU A 288 -5.89 -11.62 7.56
CA LEU A 288 -4.66 -11.84 8.33
C LEU A 288 -3.64 -12.69 7.57
N LEU A 289 -4.06 -13.76 6.89
CA LEU A 289 -3.17 -14.57 6.06
C LEU A 289 -2.54 -13.75 4.93
N ILE A 290 -3.35 -12.96 4.21
CA ILE A 290 -2.89 -12.12 3.10
C ILE A 290 -1.97 -11.00 3.60
N ASP A 291 -2.40 -10.25 4.60
CA ASP A 291 -1.75 -9.02 5.04
C ASP A 291 -0.56 -9.29 5.96
N THR A 292 -0.52 -10.42 6.67
CA THR A 292 0.62 -10.79 7.53
C THR A 292 1.59 -11.70 6.79
N VAL A 293 1.10 -12.82 6.24
CA VAL A 293 1.99 -13.85 5.70
C VAL A 293 2.41 -13.50 4.27
N PHE A 294 1.44 -13.28 3.37
CA PHE A 294 1.77 -13.05 1.96
C PHE A 294 2.43 -11.70 1.74
N TYR A 295 1.90 -10.64 2.33
CA TYR A 295 2.47 -9.30 2.19
C TYR A 295 3.92 -9.25 2.68
N GLU A 296 4.21 -9.79 3.86
CA GLU A 296 5.58 -9.78 4.41
C GLU A 296 6.51 -10.69 3.60
N PHE A 297 6.04 -11.89 3.21
CA PHE A 297 6.82 -12.80 2.36
C PHE A 297 7.19 -12.15 1.01
N PHE A 298 6.22 -11.53 0.33
CA PHE A 298 6.46 -10.87 -0.96
C PHE A 298 7.28 -9.59 -0.83
N ASN A 299 7.14 -8.87 0.27
CA ASN A 299 7.96 -7.70 0.57
C ASN A 299 9.42 -8.07 0.79
N TRP A 300 9.65 -9.05 1.64
CA TRP A 300 10.97 -9.60 1.91
C TRP A 300 11.62 -10.09 0.61
N PHE A 301 10.87 -10.86 -0.16
CA PHE A 301 11.31 -11.39 -1.43
C PHE A 301 11.67 -10.28 -2.44
N SER A 302 10.76 -9.32 -2.65
CA SER A 302 11.00 -8.20 -3.56
C SER A 302 12.22 -7.38 -3.14
N SER A 303 12.40 -7.16 -1.83
CA SER A 303 13.56 -6.47 -1.27
C SER A 303 14.88 -7.19 -1.60
N LYS A 304 14.93 -8.52 -1.43
CA LYS A 304 16.10 -9.33 -1.78
C LYS A 304 16.44 -9.29 -3.27
N PHE A 305 15.44 -9.31 -4.14
CA PHE A 305 15.67 -9.23 -5.58
C PHE A 305 16.20 -7.87 -6.02
N VAL A 306 15.66 -6.78 -5.48
CA VAL A 306 16.15 -5.44 -5.81
C VAL A 306 17.56 -5.23 -5.23
N GLN A 307 17.87 -5.79 -4.05
CA GLN A 307 19.24 -5.81 -3.52
C GLN A 307 20.20 -6.54 -4.45
N TRP A 308 19.80 -7.69 -5.00
CA TRP A 308 20.62 -8.46 -5.94
C TRP A 308 20.86 -7.76 -7.29
N GLU A 309 19.97 -6.83 -7.70
CA GLU A 309 20.19 -5.97 -8.86
C GLU A 309 21.28 -4.92 -8.65
N ASN A 310 21.65 -4.68 -7.40
CA ASN A 310 22.75 -3.80 -6.99
C ASN A 310 22.67 -2.41 -7.62
N ILE A 311 21.67 -1.64 -7.20
CA ILE A 311 21.36 -0.30 -7.73
C ILE A 311 22.06 0.76 -6.89
N ARG A 312 22.72 1.71 -7.55
CA ARG A 312 23.48 2.80 -6.93
C ARG A 312 22.60 3.87 -6.28
N LYS A 313 21.65 4.42 -7.03
CA LYS A 313 20.78 5.51 -6.55
C LYS A 313 19.67 4.98 -5.66
N LYS A 314 19.45 5.62 -4.51
CA LYS A 314 18.36 5.25 -3.59
C LYS A 314 16.97 5.45 -4.21
N SER A 315 16.75 6.55 -4.94
CA SER A 315 15.49 6.82 -5.65
C SER A 315 15.12 5.71 -6.63
N ASP A 316 16.10 5.22 -7.40
CA ASP A 316 15.88 4.17 -8.40
C ASP A 316 15.65 2.81 -7.73
N TYR A 317 16.33 2.57 -6.61
CA TYR A 317 16.09 1.40 -5.77
C TYR A 317 14.65 1.38 -5.23
N GLU A 318 14.20 2.50 -4.61
CA GLU A 318 12.84 2.66 -4.08
C GLU A 318 11.80 2.49 -5.19
N ASN A 319 11.96 3.14 -6.34
CA ASN A 319 11.03 3.05 -7.47
C ASN A 319 10.88 1.61 -8.01
N ARG A 320 11.99 0.87 -8.16
CA ARG A 320 11.91 -0.53 -8.60
C ARG A 320 11.28 -1.43 -7.56
N LEU A 321 11.57 -1.18 -6.29
CA LEU A 321 10.96 -1.92 -5.18
C LEU A 321 9.44 -1.69 -5.15
N ILE A 322 9.00 -0.45 -5.25
CA ILE A 322 7.57 -0.09 -5.30
C ILE A 322 6.89 -0.76 -6.50
N HIS A 323 7.45 -0.65 -7.70
CA HIS A 323 6.85 -1.25 -8.90
C HIS A 323 6.68 -2.77 -8.77
N ARG A 324 7.68 -3.48 -8.22
CA ARG A 324 7.59 -4.93 -8.03
C ARG A 324 6.57 -5.30 -6.98
N LYS A 325 6.63 -4.66 -5.82
CA LYS A 325 5.65 -4.87 -4.74
C LYS A 325 4.23 -4.61 -5.23
N PHE A 326 4.03 -3.54 -6.00
CA PHE A 326 2.74 -3.20 -6.57
C PHE A 326 2.14 -4.33 -7.41
N VAL A 327 2.91 -4.93 -8.32
CA VAL A 327 2.41 -6.04 -9.16
C VAL A 327 1.95 -7.24 -8.32
N PHE A 328 2.72 -7.60 -7.28
CA PHE A 328 2.36 -8.72 -6.40
C PHE A 328 1.13 -8.41 -5.55
N VAL A 329 1.10 -7.23 -4.91
CA VAL A 329 -0.05 -6.82 -4.07
C VAL A 329 -1.31 -6.70 -4.92
N TRP A 330 -1.21 -6.09 -6.10
CA TRP A 330 -2.32 -5.97 -7.05
C TRP A 330 -2.83 -7.35 -7.48
N SER A 331 -1.93 -8.24 -7.91
CA SER A 331 -2.30 -9.61 -8.30
C SER A 331 -2.99 -10.33 -7.14
N ASN A 332 -2.46 -10.21 -5.92
CA ASN A 332 -3.02 -10.90 -4.76
C ASN A 332 -4.42 -10.41 -4.37
N TRP A 333 -4.59 -9.09 -4.29
CA TRP A 333 -5.90 -8.51 -3.95
C TRP A 333 -6.95 -8.76 -5.03
N PHE A 334 -6.60 -8.59 -6.31
CA PHE A 334 -7.57 -8.74 -7.39
C PHE A 334 -7.81 -10.19 -7.81
N PHE A 335 -6.90 -11.13 -7.55
CA PHE A 335 -7.07 -12.55 -7.90
C PHE A 335 -8.36 -13.13 -7.32
N TRP A 336 -8.66 -12.82 -6.06
CA TRP A 336 -9.90 -13.23 -5.39
C TRP A 336 -11.14 -12.79 -6.16
N PHE A 337 -11.23 -11.48 -6.45
CA PHE A 337 -12.38 -10.89 -7.13
C PHE A 337 -12.50 -11.36 -8.57
N LEU A 338 -11.38 -11.46 -9.30
CA LEU A 338 -11.35 -11.92 -10.68
C LEU A 338 -11.78 -13.39 -10.79
N THR A 339 -11.30 -14.26 -9.89
CA THR A 339 -11.67 -15.68 -9.89
C THR A 339 -13.14 -15.87 -9.54
N LEU A 340 -13.68 -15.11 -8.60
CA LEU A 340 -15.12 -15.14 -8.29
C LEU A 340 -15.97 -14.65 -9.47
N ALA A 341 -15.62 -13.51 -10.07
CA ALA A 341 -16.40 -12.90 -11.16
C ALA A 341 -16.34 -13.69 -12.47
N PHE A 342 -15.16 -14.19 -12.87
CA PHE A 342 -14.95 -14.77 -14.20
C PHE A 342 -14.88 -16.29 -14.23
N LEU A 343 -14.66 -16.96 -13.09
CA LEU A 343 -14.57 -18.43 -13.03
C LEU A 343 -15.75 -19.03 -12.26
N TYR A 344 -15.97 -18.65 -11.00
CA TYR A 344 -17.04 -19.24 -10.19
C TYR A 344 -18.43 -18.81 -10.63
N LEU A 345 -18.69 -17.50 -10.76
CA LEU A 345 -20.04 -17.01 -11.08
C LEU A 345 -20.58 -17.54 -12.43
N PRO A 346 -19.84 -17.47 -13.56
CA PRO A 346 -20.32 -17.98 -14.84
C PRO A 346 -20.18 -19.50 -15.01
N TYR A 347 -19.16 -20.13 -14.40
CA TYR A 347 -18.80 -21.53 -14.68
C TYR A 347 -18.79 -22.44 -13.44
N GLY A 348 -19.43 -22.06 -12.34
CA GLY A 348 -19.36 -22.80 -11.07
C GLY A 348 -19.71 -24.29 -11.17
N GLY A 349 -20.65 -24.67 -12.03
CA GLY A 349 -20.95 -26.07 -12.33
C GLY A 349 -19.77 -26.83 -12.96
N ARG A 350 -19.06 -26.22 -13.92
CA ARG A 350 -17.86 -26.82 -14.52
C ARG A 350 -16.69 -26.88 -13.54
N VAL A 351 -16.56 -25.88 -12.67
CA VAL A 351 -15.55 -25.88 -11.60
C VAL A 351 -15.79 -27.09 -10.71
N GLN A 352 -17.04 -27.33 -10.31
CA GLN A 352 -17.43 -28.52 -9.55
C GLN A 352 -17.06 -29.83 -10.27
N ASP A 353 -17.26 -29.91 -11.59
CA ASP A 353 -16.87 -31.09 -12.37
C ASP A 353 -15.35 -31.29 -12.45
N VAL A 354 -14.56 -30.21 -12.52
CA VAL A 354 -13.08 -30.28 -12.45
C VAL A 354 -12.62 -30.81 -11.09
N TYR A 355 -13.25 -30.37 -9.99
CA TYR A 355 -12.95 -30.91 -8.66
C TYR A 355 -13.27 -32.42 -8.56
N ARG A 356 -14.35 -32.89 -9.21
CA ARG A 356 -14.65 -34.33 -9.32
C ARG A 356 -13.60 -35.08 -10.11
N PHE A 357 -13.18 -34.53 -11.26
CA PHE A 357 -12.13 -35.13 -12.08
C PHE A 357 -10.80 -35.25 -11.33
N LEU A 358 -10.46 -34.28 -10.48
CA LEU A 358 -9.26 -34.29 -9.64
C LEU A 358 -9.38 -35.18 -8.39
N GLY A 359 -10.51 -35.89 -8.20
CA GLY A 359 -10.74 -36.75 -7.03
C GLY A 359 -10.94 -35.99 -5.72
N MET A 360 -11.16 -34.67 -5.78
CA MET A 360 -11.38 -33.79 -4.63
C MET A 360 -12.88 -33.66 -4.31
N GLU A 361 -13.57 -34.79 -4.17
CA GLU A 361 -15.02 -34.81 -3.91
C GLU A 361 -15.37 -34.22 -2.54
N TRP A 362 -14.45 -34.30 -1.57
CA TRP A 362 -14.58 -33.65 -0.27
C TRP A 362 -14.74 -32.12 -0.36
N ALA A 363 -14.23 -31.49 -1.43
CA ALA A 363 -14.37 -30.06 -1.67
C ALA A 363 -15.77 -29.68 -2.20
N ILE A 364 -16.60 -30.67 -2.55
CA ILE A 364 -17.89 -30.50 -3.20
C ILE A 364 -19.00 -30.98 -2.26
N VAL A 365 -19.43 -30.11 -1.34
CA VAL A 365 -20.46 -30.47 -0.36
C VAL A 365 -21.88 -30.16 -0.87
N TYR A 366 -22.06 -29.07 -1.62
CA TYR A 366 -23.37 -28.66 -2.14
C TYR A 366 -23.37 -28.55 -3.67
N LYS A 367 -24.56 -28.73 -4.27
CA LYS A 367 -24.78 -28.48 -5.69
C LYS A 367 -24.74 -26.97 -5.95
N TRP A 368 -24.05 -26.56 -7.01
CA TRP A 368 -24.03 -25.17 -7.46
C TRP A 368 -25.45 -24.62 -7.68
N ASN A 369 -25.74 -23.45 -7.10
CA ASN A 369 -27.00 -22.74 -7.30
C ASN A 369 -26.74 -21.27 -7.67
N PRO A 370 -27.02 -20.84 -8.90
CA PRO A 370 -26.72 -19.49 -9.37
C PRO A 370 -27.63 -18.40 -8.75
N THR A 371 -28.74 -18.74 -8.11
CA THR A 371 -29.66 -17.73 -7.53
C THR A 371 -29.21 -17.23 -6.16
N LEU A 372 -28.35 -17.98 -5.46
CA LEU A 372 -27.85 -17.65 -4.13
C LEU A 372 -26.54 -16.86 -4.15
N LEU A 373 -25.78 -16.93 -5.24
CA LEU A 373 -24.49 -16.26 -5.39
C LEU A 373 -24.62 -15.13 -6.38
N THR A 374 -24.83 -13.92 -5.85
CA THR A 374 -24.85 -12.68 -6.62
C THR A 374 -23.61 -11.84 -6.30
N LEU A 375 -23.21 -10.97 -7.23
CA LEU A 375 -21.93 -10.24 -7.15
C LEU A 375 -21.86 -9.26 -5.95
N ASP A 376 -23.00 -8.67 -5.57
CA ASP A 376 -23.17 -7.85 -4.37
C ASP A 376 -22.91 -8.63 -3.08
N THR A 377 -23.52 -9.80 -2.94
CA THR A 377 -23.39 -10.59 -1.71
C THR A 377 -22.00 -11.20 -1.55
N LEU A 378 -21.26 -11.37 -2.66
CA LEU A 378 -19.90 -11.89 -2.69
C LEU A 378 -18.83 -10.82 -2.43
N PHE A 379 -19.01 -9.59 -2.92
CA PHE A 379 -17.96 -8.56 -2.88
C PHE A 379 -18.12 -7.52 -1.77
N VAL A 380 -19.35 -7.18 -1.39
CA VAL A 380 -19.60 -6.13 -0.38
C VAL A 380 -19.05 -6.55 0.98
N THR A 381 -19.28 -7.81 1.39
CA THR A 381 -18.87 -8.26 2.73
C THR A 381 -17.35 -8.25 2.88
N PRO A 382 -16.55 -8.88 1.98
CA PRO A 382 -15.10 -8.81 2.09
C PRO A 382 -14.55 -7.38 2.01
N LEU A 383 -15.07 -6.55 1.10
CA LEU A 383 -14.53 -5.20 0.88
C LEU A 383 -14.81 -4.26 2.05
N VAL A 384 -15.99 -4.30 2.65
CA VAL A 384 -16.30 -3.48 3.83
C VAL A 384 -15.53 -3.98 5.06
N VAL A 385 -15.44 -5.30 5.24
CA VAL A 385 -14.75 -5.91 6.37
C VAL A 385 -13.25 -5.65 6.34
N THR A 386 -12.60 -5.79 5.18
CA THR A 386 -11.15 -5.55 5.07
C THR A 386 -10.80 -4.08 5.31
N GLN A 387 -11.61 -3.14 4.83
CA GLN A 387 -11.39 -1.72 5.09
C GLN A 387 -11.54 -1.40 6.58
N LEU A 388 -12.55 -1.96 7.25
CA LEU A 388 -12.72 -1.81 8.69
C LEU A 388 -11.54 -2.42 9.45
N LEU A 389 -11.12 -3.64 9.08
CA LEU A 389 -10.00 -4.32 9.70
C LEU A 389 -8.69 -3.54 9.52
N ASN A 390 -8.43 -3.00 8.33
CA ASN A 390 -7.26 -2.17 8.07
C ASN A 390 -7.26 -0.91 8.95
N MET A 391 -8.38 -0.22 9.08
CA MET A 391 -8.50 0.93 9.98
C MET A 391 -8.21 0.53 11.44
N VAL A 392 -8.72 -0.62 11.89
CA VAL A 392 -8.45 -1.15 13.23
C VAL A 392 -6.96 -1.47 13.41
N LEU A 393 -6.34 -2.16 12.47
CA LEU A 393 -4.95 -2.62 12.56
C LEU A 393 -3.94 -1.49 12.39
N GLU A 394 -4.19 -0.52 11.51
CA GLU A 394 -3.25 0.58 11.22
C GLU A 394 -3.36 1.74 12.20
N THR A 395 -4.56 2.04 12.72
CA THR A 395 -4.79 3.23 13.55
C THR A 395 -5.15 2.88 14.99
N TRP A 396 -6.22 2.10 15.20
CA TRP A 396 -6.78 1.90 16.54
C TRP A 396 -5.90 0.99 17.41
N LEU A 397 -5.39 -0.10 16.84
CA LEU A 397 -4.57 -1.07 17.54
C LEU A 397 -3.21 -0.45 17.98
N PRO A 398 -2.43 0.23 17.12
CA PRO A 398 -1.20 0.89 17.55
C PRO A 398 -1.45 2.00 18.56
N TYR A 399 -2.56 2.74 18.42
CA TYR A 399 -2.96 3.75 19.40
C TYR A 399 -3.27 3.13 20.76
N ALA A 400 -4.07 2.06 20.80
CA ALA A 400 -4.39 1.33 22.02
C ALA A 400 -3.13 0.74 22.67
N ILE A 401 -2.24 0.12 21.88
CA ILE A 401 -0.95 -0.40 22.36
C ILE A 401 -0.11 0.73 22.96
N ARG A 402 -0.05 1.90 22.32
CA ARG A 402 0.68 3.07 22.84
C ARG A 402 0.09 3.59 24.14
N VAL A 403 -1.23 3.61 24.29
CA VAL A 403 -1.91 4.03 25.52
C VAL A 403 -1.64 3.03 26.65
N VAL A 404 -1.71 1.72 26.36
CA VAL A 404 -1.49 0.64 27.34
C VAL A 404 -0.03 0.54 27.78
N LYS A 405 0.94 0.66 26.85
CA LYS A 405 2.37 0.63 27.19
C LYS A 405 2.84 1.86 27.97
N GLY A 406 2.03 2.92 28.06
CA GLY A 406 2.42 4.18 28.69
C GLY A 406 3.53 4.91 27.93
N LYS A 407 3.92 6.09 28.41
CA LYS A 407 5.16 6.72 27.93
C LYS A 407 6.33 5.84 28.36
N PRO A 408 7.35 5.58 27.51
CA PRO A 408 8.63 5.12 28.03
C PRO A 408 9.06 6.13 29.10
N MET A 409 9.42 5.64 30.28
CA MET A 409 9.91 6.49 31.39
C MET A 409 11.11 7.30 30.96
#